data_AF-A0A438EZ41-F1
#
_entry.id   AF-A0A438EZ41-F1
#
_cell.length_a   1.000
_cell.length_b   1.000
_cell.length_c   1.000
_cell.angle_alpha   90.00
_cell.angle_beta   90.00
_cell.angle_gamma   90.00
#
_symmetry.space_group_name_H-M   'P 1'
#
loop_
_entity.id
_entity.type
_entity.pdbx_description
1 polymer ?
#
loop_
_entity_poly.entity_id
_entity_poly.type
_entity_poly.pdbx_seq_one_letter_code
_entity_poly.pdbx_strand_id
1 'polypeptide(L)'
;MSFQDKVMSMFASVESRVEALVAHMEARNQEIRQELAIYKTAVSVRVMATHEAPRVEVPKPHTFNGKRDVKELDNFLCHMEHYFEAIALTDEATKVCIAILYLTDNATLWWCRRFADIEKETCTIDTWNVFKREIKKQFYPEDVAYLARKSMKHLKHTSSIREYVKEFSTLMLEIPNMSEEELLFNFMNNLQS
;
A
#
# COMPACT_ATOMS: atom_id res chain seq x y z
N MET A 1 11.88 86.90 15.84
CA MET A 1 10.94 85.94 15.22
C MET A 1 9.66 85.99 16.03
N SER A 2 8.51 86.18 15.38
CA SER A 2 7.21 86.22 16.07
C SER A 2 6.82 84.81 16.54
N PHE A 3 6.05 84.70 17.61
CA PHE A 3 5.44 83.44 18.04
C PHE A 3 4.68 82.76 16.90
N GLN A 4 4.03 83.57 16.06
CA GLN A 4 3.29 83.13 14.88
C GLN A 4 4.19 82.42 13.85
N ASP A 5 5.41 82.92 13.59
CA ASP A 5 6.36 82.30 12.65
C ASP A 5 6.79 80.91 13.13
N LYS A 6 6.98 80.77 14.44
CA LYS A 6 7.39 79.50 15.06
C LYS A 6 6.28 78.45 14.98
N VAL A 7 5.02 78.87 15.17
CA VAL A 7 3.85 77.99 15.01
C VAL A 7 3.69 77.55 13.55
N MET A 8 3.80 78.47 12.59
CA MET A 8 3.71 78.12 11.16
C MET A 8 4.83 77.17 10.70
N SER A 9 6.05 77.38 11.18
CA SER A 9 7.19 76.49 10.93
C SER A 9 6.96 75.08 11.49
N MET A 10 6.37 74.97 12.69
CA MET A 10 6.00 73.68 13.28
C MET A 10 4.92 72.97 12.48
N PHE A 11 3.88 73.68 12.02
CA PHE A 11 2.84 73.09 11.18
C PHE A 11 3.39 72.55 9.86
N ALA A 12 4.22 73.34 9.15
CA ALA A 12 4.86 72.90 7.91
C ALA A 12 5.77 71.66 8.13
N SER A 13 6.46 71.60 9.27
CA SER A 13 7.28 70.43 9.63
C SER A 13 6.42 69.18 9.91
N VAL A 14 5.29 69.33 10.60
CA VAL A 14 4.37 68.22 10.87
C VAL A 14 3.72 67.74 9.57
N GLU A 15 3.28 68.65 8.71
CA GLU A 15 2.70 68.33 7.40
C GLU A 15 3.69 67.54 6.53
N SER A 16 4.92 68.02 6.40
CA SER A 16 5.98 67.31 5.67
C SER A 16 6.27 65.92 6.25
N ARG A 17 6.24 65.75 7.59
CA ARG A 17 6.42 64.44 8.23
C ARG A 17 5.24 63.50 7.98
N VAL A 18 4.01 64.03 7.93
CA VAL A 18 2.81 63.24 7.61
C VAL A 18 2.85 62.80 6.15
N GLU A 19 3.19 63.68 5.21
CA GLU A 19 3.35 63.33 3.79
C GLU A 19 4.42 62.25 3.59
N ALA A 20 5.58 62.39 4.24
CA ALA A 20 6.63 61.38 4.18
C ALA A 20 6.18 60.01 4.76
N LEU A 21 5.38 60.03 5.83
CA LEU A 21 4.83 58.81 6.42
C LEU A 21 3.81 58.13 5.49
N VAL A 22 2.96 58.90 4.82
CA VAL A 22 1.98 58.39 3.84
C VAL A 22 2.71 57.75 2.65
N ALA A 23 3.69 58.45 2.06
CA ALA A 23 4.48 57.93 0.94
C ALA A 23 5.22 56.62 1.31
N HIS A 24 5.78 56.56 2.51
CA HIS A 24 6.43 55.34 3.00
C HIS A 24 5.44 54.18 3.19
N MET A 25 4.23 54.45 3.69
CA MET A 25 3.21 53.42 3.87
C MET A 25 2.66 52.90 2.54
N GLU A 26 2.51 53.77 1.54
CA GLU A 26 2.13 53.39 0.17
C GLU A 26 3.21 52.51 -0.48
N ALA A 27 4.48 52.84 -0.32
CA ALA A 27 5.59 52.04 -0.83
C ALA A 27 5.59 50.62 -0.23
N ARG A 28 5.43 50.51 1.10
CA ARG A 28 5.34 49.20 1.79
C ARG A 28 4.10 48.41 1.35
N ASN A 29 2.96 49.06 1.16
CA ASN A 29 1.75 48.40 0.67
C ASN A 29 1.95 47.87 -0.76
N GLN A 30 2.70 48.58 -1.60
CA GLN A 30 3.00 48.13 -2.96
C GLN A 30 3.94 46.91 -2.96
N GLU A 31 4.94 46.89 -2.08
CA GLU A 31 5.84 45.75 -1.89
C GLU A 31 5.07 44.48 -1.44
N ILE A 32 4.20 44.60 -0.43
CA ILE A 32 3.36 43.49 0.05
C ILE A 32 2.46 42.95 -1.09
N ARG A 33 1.91 43.83 -1.93
CA ARG A 33 1.09 43.40 -3.08
C ARG A 33 1.91 42.62 -4.11
N GLN A 34 3.17 42.99 -4.34
CA GLN A 34 4.07 42.28 -5.24
C GLN A 34 4.42 40.90 -4.69
N GLU A 35 4.77 40.80 -3.40
CA GLU A 35 5.05 39.50 -2.75
C GLU A 35 3.85 38.56 -2.79
N LEU A 36 2.64 39.09 -2.51
CA LEU A 36 1.40 38.31 -2.61
C LEU A 36 1.13 37.79 -4.02
N ALA A 37 1.45 38.57 -5.06
CA ALA A 37 1.29 38.14 -6.45
C ALA A 37 2.25 37.00 -6.80
N ILE A 38 3.50 37.07 -6.33
CA ILE A 38 4.50 36.01 -6.51
C ILE A 38 4.04 34.74 -5.80
N TYR A 39 3.63 34.86 -4.53
CA TYR A 39 3.14 33.72 -3.76
C TYR A 39 1.92 33.07 -4.41
N LYS A 40 0.93 33.87 -4.82
CA LYS A 40 -0.26 33.38 -5.53
C LYS A 40 0.10 32.64 -6.82
N THR A 41 1.07 33.13 -7.57
CA THR A 41 1.55 32.49 -8.80
C THR A 41 2.24 31.17 -8.50
N ALA A 42 3.15 31.13 -7.53
CA ALA A 42 3.84 29.91 -7.12
C ALA A 42 2.87 28.83 -6.59
N VAL A 43 1.87 29.23 -5.79
CA VAL A 43 0.81 28.34 -5.32
C VAL A 43 -0.04 27.83 -6.48
N SER A 44 -0.44 28.69 -7.42
CA SER A 44 -1.24 28.27 -8.58
C SER A 44 -0.49 27.29 -9.48
N VAL A 45 0.80 27.53 -9.72
CA VAL A 45 1.67 26.61 -10.49
C VAL A 45 1.81 25.27 -9.76
N ARG A 46 2.01 25.28 -8.44
CA ARG A 46 2.04 24.04 -7.64
C ARG A 46 0.73 23.28 -7.75
N VAL A 47 -0.42 23.96 -7.59
CA VAL A 47 -1.75 23.34 -7.67
C VAL A 47 -2.01 22.73 -9.05
N MET A 48 -1.59 23.42 -10.12
CA MET A 48 -1.70 22.92 -11.49
C MET A 48 -0.78 21.71 -11.75
N ALA A 49 0.42 21.69 -11.18
CA ALA A 49 1.33 20.55 -11.25
C ALA A 49 0.84 19.34 -10.43
N THR A 50 0.02 19.57 -9.40
CA THR A 50 -0.63 18.54 -8.58
C THR A 50 -2.03 18.17 -9.04
N HIS A 51 -2.37 18.36 -10.33
CA HIS A 51 -3.56 17.71 -10.89
C HIS A 51 -3.27 16.20 -11.02
N GLU A 52 -3.12 15.55 -9.87
CA GLU A 52 -3.08 14.10 -9.75
C GLU A 52 -4.32 13.55 -10.43
N ALA A 53 -4.12 12.50 -11.23
CA ALA A 53 -5.20 11.68 -11.73
C ALA A 53 -6.16 11.33 -10.57
N PRO A 54 -7.47 11.14 -10.82
CA PRO A 54 -8.42 10.80 -9.78
C PRO A 54 -7.82 9.67 -8.94
N ARG A 55 -7.52 9.95 -7.66
CA ARG A 55 -6.93 8.95 -6.76
C ARG A 55 -7.94 7.84 -6.63
N VAL A 56 -7.77 6.76 -7.39
CA VAL A 56 -8.55 5.55 -7.24
C VAL A 56 -8.27 5.05 -5.83
N GLU A 57 -9.28 5.03 -4.97
CA GLU A 57 -9.15 4.41 -3.66
C GLU A 57 -8.81 2.94 -3.87
N VAL A 58 -7.59 2.56 -3.52
CA VAL A 58 -7.16 1.17 -3.60
C VAL A 58 -7.95 0.38 -2.55
N PRO A 59 -8.72 -0.65 -2.95
CA PRO A 59 -9.46 -1.47 -2.00
C PRO A 59 -8.52 -2.08 -0.96
N LYS A 60 -8.95 -2.10 0.30
CA LYS A 60 -8.15 -2.71 1.37
C LYS A 60 -8.05 -4.22 1.16
N PRO A 61 -6.85 -4.82 1.36
CA PRO A 61 -6.67 -6.27 1.29
C PRO A 61 -7.54 -7.02 2.29
N HIS A 62 -7.81 -8.29 1.97
CA HIS A 62 -8.45 -9.21 2.89
C HIS A 62 -7.47 -9.64 4.00
N THR A 63 -8.01 -9.90 5.19
CA THR A 63 -7.23 -10.39 6.33
C THR A 63 -6.95 -11.89 6.21
N PHE A 64 -5.87 -12.35 6.82
CA PHE A 64 -5.51 -13.78 6.91
C PHE A 64 -5.55 -14.27 8.36
N ASN A 65 -6.37 -15.28 8.63
CA ASN A 65 -6.63 -15.81 9.98
C ASN A 65 -5.67 -16.93 10.42
N GLY A 66 -4.76 -17.37 9.56
CA GLY A 66 -3.86 -18.49 9.85
C GLY A 66 -4.43 -19.87 9.56
N LYS A 67 -5.50 -19.99 8.74
CA LYS A 67 -5.94 -21.28 8.22
C LYS A 67 -4.84 -21.90 7.37
N ARG A 68 -4.58 -23.19 7.57
CA ARG A 68 -3.61 -23.97 6.80
C ARG A 68 -4.19 -24.39 5.45
N ASP A 69 -4.47 -23.39 4.62
CA ASP A 69 -5.05 -23.51 3.29
C ASP A 69 -4.14 -22.76 2.32
N VAL A 70 -3.53 -23.50 1.38
CA VAL A 70 -2.53 -22.95 0.46
C VAL A 70 -3.14 -21.86 -0.40
N LYS A 71 -4.37 -22.07 -0.87
CA LYS A 71 -5.08 -21.12 -1.72
C LYS A 71 -5.39 -19.84 -0.96
N GLU A 72 -5.86 -19.94 0.28
CA GLU A 72 -6.13 -18.77 1.11
C GLU A 72 -4.86 -17.96 1.40
N LEU A 73 -3.76 -18.64 1.75
CA LEU A 73 -2.48 -17.98 2.01
C LEU A 73 -1.89 -17.33 0.75
N ASP A 74 -1.89 -18.03 -0.39
CA ASP A 74 -1.36 -17.48 -1.64
C ASP A 74 -2.19 -16.30 -2.14
N ASN A 75 -3.51 -16.38 -2.02
CA ASN A 75 -4.39 -15.25 -2.33
C ASN A 75 -4.08 -14.05 -1.44
N PHE A 76 -3.88 -14.25 -0.13
CA PHE A 76 -3.49 -13.19 0.79
C PHE A 76 -2.17 -12.54 0.35
N LEU A 77 -1.12 -13.33 0.11
CA LEU A 77 0.19 -12.82 -0.29
C LEU A 77 0.14 -12.06 -1.62
N CYS A 78 -0.57 -12.59 -2.61
CA CYS A 78 -0.76 -11.96 -3.91
C CYS A 78 -1.53 -10.64 -3.79
N HIS A 79 -2.62 -10.60 -3.01
CA HIS A 79 -3.36 -9.35 -2.77
C HIS A 79 -2.52 -8.29 -2.07
N MET A 80 -1.68 -8.67 -1.10
CA MET A 80 -0.76 -7.74 -0.45
C MET A 80 0.26 -7.18 -1.43
N GLU A 81 0.80 -8.01 -2.34
CA GLU A 81 1.74 -7.56 -3.38
C GLU A 81 1.11 -6.55 -4.33
N HIS A 82 -0.08 -6.85 -4.88
CA HIS A 82 -0.81 -5.91 -5.72
C HIS A 82 -1.18 -4.63 -4.97
N TYR A 83 -1.52 -4.73 -3.69
CA TYR A 83 -1.81 -3.57 -2.87
C TYR A 83 -0.58 -2.67 -2.72
N PHE A 84 0.58 -3.23 -2.41
CA PHE A 84 1.84 -2.49 -2.31
C PHE A 84 2.23 -1.84 -3.63
N GLU A 85 2.04 -2.54 -4.75
CA GLU A 85 2.29 -2.00 -6.09
C GLU A 85 1.34 -0.84 -6.41
N ALA A 86 0.05 -0.98 -6.10
CA ALA A 86 -0.96 0.04 -6.35
C ALA A 86 -0.71 1.34 -5.56
N ILE A 87 -0.11 1.25 -4.37
CA ILE A 87 0.29 2.43 -3.57
C ILE A 87 1.76 2.84 -3.77
N ALA A 88 2.46 2.22 -4.73
CA ALA A 88 3.89 2.42 -5.01
C ALA A 88 4.79 2.29 -3.76
N LEU A 89 4.46 1.38 -2.84
CA LEU A 89 5.26 1.16 -1.63
C LEU A 89 6.48 0.29 -1.94
N THR A 90 7.67 0.86 -1.76
CA THR A 90 8.95 0.18 -2.01
C THR A 90 9.70 -0.21 -0.74
N ASP A 91 9.39 0.40 0.41
CA ASP A 91 10.08 0.10 1.67
C ASP A 91 9.70 -1.28 2.21
N GLU A 92 10.69 -2.18 2.25
CA GLU A 92 10.50 -3.59 2.56
C GLU A 92 10.05 -3.83 4.01
N ALA A 93 10.61 -3.09 4.97
CA ALA A 93 10.22 -3.19 6.37
C ALA A 93 8.77 -2.71 6.58
N THR A 94 8.39 -1.62 5.91
CA THR A 94 7.02 -1.09 5.94
C THR A 94 6.03 -2.07 5.31
N LYS A 95 6.39 -2.76 4.22
CA LYS A 95 5.55 -3.84 3.65
C LYS A 95 5.25 -4.92 4.69
N VAL A 96 6.28 -5.39 5.40
CA VAL A 96 6.14 -6.40 6.46
C VAL A 96 5.22 -5.85 7.56
N CYS A 97 5.48 -4.64 8.07
CA CYS A 97 4.64 -3.97 9.07
C CYS A 97 3.17 -3.91 8.65
N ILE A 98 2.88 -3.50 7.42
CA ILE A 98 1.50 -3.41 6.92
C ILE A 98 0.87 -4.80 6.83
N ALA A 99 1.58 -5.80 6.28
CA ALA A 99 1.03 -7.16 6.17
C ALA A 99 0.67 -7.76 7.53
N ILE A 100 1.44 -7.46 8.58
CA ILE A 100 1.14 -7.87 9.95
C ILE A 100 -0.21 -7.30 10.43
N LEU A 101 -0.55 -6.06 10.05
CA LEU A 101 -1.84 -5.44 10.41
C LEU A 101 -3.04 -6.17 9.82
N TYR A 102 -2.85 -6.96 8.75
CA TYR A 102 -3.88 -7.77 8.12
C TYR A 102 -3.88 -9.23 8.59
N LEU A 103 -3.04 -9.59 9.57
CA LEU A 103 -3.09 -10.91 10.22
C LEU A 103 -4.12 -10.92 11.35
N THR A 104 -4.91 -11.99 11.43
CA THR A 104 -5.88 -12.22 12.51
C THR A 104 -5.68 -13.60 13.15
N ASP A 105 -6.30 -13.81 14.31
CA ASP A 105 -6.40 -15.10 14.99
C ASP A 105 -5.05 -15.84 15.14
N ASN A 106 -4.94 -17.03 14.55
CA ASN A 106 -3.74 -17.88 14.65
C ASN A 106 -2.52 -17.25 13.97
N ALA A 107 -2.74 -16.46 12.91
CA ALA A 107 -1.65 -15.75 12.24
C ALA A 107 -1.06 -14.63 13.12
N THR A 108 -1.90 -13.90 13.86
CA THR A 108 -1.44 -12.91 14.85
C THR A 108 -0.62 -13.59 15.95
N LEU A 109 -1.09 -14.71 16.50
CA LEU A 109 -0.35 -15.45 17.53
C LEU A 109 1.00 -15.97 17.04
N TRP A 110 1.08 -16.44 15.79
CA TRP A 110 2.34 -16.82 15.17
C TRP A 110 3.30 -15.63 15.08
N TRP A 111 2.82 -14.48 14.62
CA TRP A 111 3.66 -13.28 14.52
C TRP A 111 4.18 -12.84 15.90
N CYS A 112 3.34 -12.84 16.94
CA CYS A 112 3.77 -12.51 18.30
C CYS A 112 4.93 -13.40 18.79
N ARG A 113 4.93 -14.69 18.43
CA ARG A 113 6.04 -15.60 18.76
C ARG A 113 7.31 -15.24 17.99
N ARG A 114 7.19 -14.96 16.68
CA ARG A 114 8.33 -14.57 15.84
C ARG A 114 8.91 -13.22 16.25
N PHE A 115 8.08 -12.28 16.68
CA PHE A 115 8.55 -11.00 17.20
C PHE A 115 9.44 -11.19 18.44
N ALA A 116 9.07 -12.09 19.36
CA ALA A 116 9.89 -12.42 20.52
C ALA A 116 11.23 -13.10 20.14
N ASP A 117 11.28 -13.81 19.01
CA ASP A 117 12.52 -14.37 18.46
C ASP A 117 13.41 -13.26 17.86
N ILE A 118 12.82 -12.27 17.19
CA ILE A 118 13.52 -11.11 16.64
C ILE A 118 14.11 -10.26 17.76
N GLU A 119 13.37 -10.02 18.85
CA GLU A 119 13.88 -9.31 20.04
C GLU A 119 15.08 -10.00 20.70
N LYS A 120 15.19 -11.32 20.53
CA LYS A 120 16.31 -12.13 21.01
C LYS A 120 17.42 -12.29 19.98
N GLU A 121 17.32 -11.60 18.84
CA GLU A 121 18.26 -11.69 17.71
C GLU A 121 18.41 -13.11 17.13
N THR A 122 17.42 -14.00 17.34
CA THR A 122 17.45 -15.38 16.82
C THR A 122 16.82 -15.51 15.44
N CYS A 123 16.13 -14.47 14.97
CA CYS A 123 15.50 -14.41 13.65
C CYS A 123 15.48 -12.96 13.13
N THR A 124 15.40 -12.80 11.81
CA THR A 124 15.23 -11.50 11.16
C THR A 124 14.16 -11.63 10.08
N ILE A 125 13.07 -10.86 10.18
CA ILE A 125 11.98 -10.80 9.20
C ILE A 125 11.75 -9.32 8.86
N ASP A 126 12.69 -8.75 8.11
CA ASP A 126 12.76 -7.32 7.75
C ASP A 126 12.44 -7.04 6.27
N THR A 127 12.32 -8.10 5.47
CA THR A 127 11.99 -8.01 4.05
C THR A 127 10.75 -8.80 3.69
N TRP A 128 10.04 -8.36 2.65
CA TRP A 128 8.81 -9.00 2.20
C TRP A 128 9.04 -10.45 1.78
N ASN A 129 10.16 -10.72 1.13
CA ASN A 129 10.53 -12.08 0.70
C ASN A 129 10.80 -13.02 1.88
N VAL A 130 11.43 -12.53 2.96
CA VAL A 130 11.65 -13.32 4.16
C VAL A 130 10.33 -13.59 4.87
N PHE A 131 9.45 -12.59 4.97
CA PHE A 131 8.11 -12.76 5.52
C PHE A 131 7.31 -13.83 4.76
N LYS A 132 7.25 -13.75 3.41
CA LYS A 132 6.59 -14.75 2.56
C LYS A 132 7.09 -16.16 2.83
N ARG A 133 8.40 -16.34 2.98
CA ARG A 133 8.99 -17.66 3.26
C ARG A 133 8.59 -18.19 4.64
N GLU A 134 8.70 -17.37 5.68
CA GLU A 134 8.40 -17.80 7.05
C GLU A 134 6.91 -18.06 7.27
N ILE A 135 6.01 -17.24 6.69
CA ILE A 135 4.57 -17.47 6.79
C ILE A 135 4.15 -18.71 6.01
N LYS A 136 4.71 -18.95 4.82
CA LYS A 136 4.50 -20.20 4.07
C LYS A 136 5.00 -21.40 4.85
N LYS A 137 6.20 -21.34 5.43
CA LYS A 137 6.74 -22.43 6.27
C LYS A 137 5.81 -22.80 7.44
N GLN A 138 5.11 -21.82 8.01
CA GLN A 138 4.20 -22.05 9.13
C GLN A 138 2.84 -22.61 8.71
N PHE A 139 2.28 -22.09 7.62
CA PHE A 139 0.87 -22.26 7.26
C PHE A 139 0.63 -23.08 6.00
N TYR A 140 1.66 -23.39 5.20
CA TYR A 140 1.55 -24.45 4.20
C TYR A 140 1.47 -25.80 4.93
N PRO A 141 0.43 -26.60 4.67
CA PRO A 141 0.47 -28.01 5.00
C PRO A 141 1.61 -28.68 4.22
N GLU A 142 2.46 -29.44 4.93
CA GLU A 142 3.58 -30.18 4.31
C GLU A 142 3.11 -31.13 3.20
N ASP A 143 1.85 -31.58 3.27
CA ASP A 143 1.28 -32.58 2.37
C ASP A 143 0.41 -32.02 1.24
N VAL A 144 0.30 -30.71 0.98
CA VAL A 144 -0.72 -30.23 0.00
C VAL A 144 -0.51 -30.77 -1.40
N ALA A 145 0.71 -30.72 -1.94
CA ALA A 145 0.97 -31.29 -3.25
C ALA A 145 0.74 -32.82 -3.27
N TYR A 146 1.01 -33.51 -2.16
CA TYR A 146 0.76 -34.93 -2.02
C TYR A 146 -0.75 -35.24 -1.95
N LEU A 147 -1.51 -34.50 -1.15
CA LEU A 147 -2.95 -34.61 -1.01
C LEU A 147 -3.67 -34.25 -2.31
N ALA A 148 -3.24 -33.19 -3.00
CA ALA A 148 -3.77 -32.82 -4.30
C ALA A 148 -3.49 -33.92 -5.34
N ARG A 149 -2.27 -34.47 -5.38
CA ARG A 149 -1.94 -35.63 -6.24
C ARG A 149 -2.76 -36.87 -5.87
N LYS A 150 -2.95 -37.14 -4.59
CA LYS A 150 -3.76 -38.26 -4.09
C LYS A 150 -5.23 -38.09 -4.47
N SER A 151 -5.80 -36.90 -4.26
CA SER A 151 -7.16 -36.55 -4.66
C SER A 151 -7.32 -36.65 -6.18
N MET A 152 -6.35 -36.17 -6.96
CA MET A 152 -6.37 -36.27 -8.42
C MET A 152 -6.37 -37.73 -8.89
N LYS A 153 -5.62 -38.64 -8.24
CA LYS A 153 -5.66 -40.08 -8.54
C LYS A 153 -6.98 -40.77 -8.18
N HIS A 154 -7.75 -40.20 -7.26
CA HIS A 154 -9.01 -40.77 -6.79
C HIS A 154 -10.25 -40.05 -7.33
N LEU A 155 -10.05 -38.94 -8.04
CA LEU A 155 -11.12 -38.19 -8.67
C LEU A 155 -11.78 -39.07 -9.73
N LYS A 156 -13.10 -39.21 -9.67
CA LYS A 156 -13.88 -39.95 -10.67
C LYS A 156 -15.01 -39.07 -11.16
N HIS A 157 -15.31 -39.17 -12.45
CA HIS A 157 -16.48 -38.52 -13.02
C HIS A 157 -17.75 -39.27 -12.61
N THR A 158 -18.32 -38.92 -11.45
CA THR A 158 -19.52 -39.58 -10.89
C THR A 158 -20.82 -38.81 -11.16
N SER A 159 -20.75 -37.50 -11.40
CA SER A 159 -21.91 -36.62 -11.61
C SER A 159 -21.87 -35.95 -12.99
N SER A 160 -21.65 -34.64 -13.03
CA SER A 160 -21.62 -33.81 -14.23
C SER A 160 -20.19 -33.55 -14.66
N ILE A 161 -19.95 -33.60 -15.98
CA ILE A 161 -18.66 -33.24 -16.58
C ILE A 161 -18.21 -31.84 -16.16
N ARG A 162 -19.15 -30.92 -15.92
CA ARG A 162 -18.85 -29.54 -15.47
C ARG A 162 -18.26 -29.51 -14.06
N GLU A 163 -18.82 -30.29 -13.14
CA GLU A 163 -18.32 -30.38 -11.76
C GLU A 163 -16.96 -31.07 -11.74
N TYR A 164 -16.83 -32.17 -12.48
CA TYR A 164 -15.56 -32.88 -12.63
C TYR A 164 -14.44 -31.98 -13.17
N VAL A 165 -14.69 -31.25 -14.27
CA VAL A 165 -13.70 -30.31 -14.84
C VAL A 165 -13.33 -29.22 -13.84
N LYS A 166 -14.30 -28.71 -13.06
CA LYS A 166 -14.05 -27.70 -12.04
C LYS A 166 -13.14 -28.23 -10.91
N GLU A 167 -13.42 -29.43 -10.42
CA GLU A 167 -12.59 -30.08 -9.38
C GLU A 167 -11.19 -30.41 -9.89
N PHE A 168 -11.08 -31.00 -11.08
CA PHE A 168 -9.80 -31.31 -11.71
C PHE A 168 -8.96 -30.05 -11.93
N SER A 169 -9.56 -28.96 -12.42
CA SER A 169 -8.87 -27.68 -12.63
C SER A 169 -8.38 -27.07 -11.31
N THR A 170 -9.13 -27.25 -10.21
CA THR A 170 -8.71 -26.79 -8.89
C THR A 170 -7.47 -27.55 -8.41
N LEU A 171 -7.47 -28.87 -8.55
CA LEU A 171 -6.33 -29.72 -8.17
C LEU A 171 -5.08 -29.44 -9.02
N MET A 172 -5.25 -29.10 -10.30
CA MET A 172 -4.15 -28.71 -11.18
C MET A 172 -3.41 -27.47 -10.65
N LEU A 173 -4.14 -26.47 -10.12
CA LEU A 173 -3.55 -25.26 -9.57
C LEU A 173 -2.76 -25.52 -8.27
N GLU A 174 -3.11 -26.57 -7.52
CA GLU A 174 -2.45 -26.96 -6.28
C GLU A 174 -1.17 -27.80 -6.49
N ILE A 175 -0.89 -28.24 -7.73
CA ILE A 175 0.26 -29.09 -8.07
C ILE A 175 1.18 -28.34 -9.06
N PRO A 176 2.10 -27.48 -8.57
CA PRO A 176 2.89 -26.60 -9.43
C PRO A 176 3.89 -27.30 -10.36
N ASN A 177 4.17 -28.60 -10.16
CA ASN A 177 5.18 -29.36 -10.91
C ASN A 177 4.58 -30.62 -11.58
N MET A 178 3.40 -30.52 -12.20
CA MET A 178 2.80 -31.61 -12.98
C MET A 178 2.94 -31.29 -14.47
N SER A 179 3.41 -32.24 -15.28
CA SER A 179 3.54 -32.04 -16.73
C SER A 179 2.16 -32.08 -17.41
N GLU A 180 2.03 -31.44 -18.57
CA GLU A 180 0.80 -31.51 -19.37
C GLU A 180 0.43 -32.95 -19.74
N GLU A 181 1.41 -33.80 -20.00
CA GLU A 181 1.20 -35.24 -20.29
C GLU A 181 0.65 -35.99 -19.07
N GLU A 182 1.17 -35.72 -17.86
CA GLU A 182 0.66 -36.31 -16.61
C GLU A 182 -0.77 -35.81 -16.32
N LEU A 183 -1.05 -34.52 -16.57
CA LEU A 183 -2.39 -33.95 -16.44
C LEU A 183 -3.39 -34.61 -17.40
N LEU A 184 -3.04 -34.73 -18.69
CA LEU A 184 -3.90 -35.32 -19.70
C LEU A 184 -4.20 -36.80 -19.38
N PHE A 185 -3.17 -37.55 -18.97
CA PHE A 185 -3.31 -38.95 -18.59
C PHE A 185 -4.25 -39.13 -17.40
N ASN A 186 -4.08 -38.35 -16.33
CA ASN A 186 -4.95 -38.41 -15.16
C ASN A 186 -6.39 -37.99 -15.51
N PHE A 187 -6.57 -36.95 -16.31
CA PHE A 187 -7.89 -36.50 -16.76
C PHE A 187 -8.63 -37.61 -17.51
N MET A 188 -7.98 -38.23 -18.50
CA MET A 188 -8.59 -39.28 -19.33
C MET A 188 -8.91 -40.54 -18.52
N ASN A 189 -8.01 -40.99 -17.63
CA ASN A 189 -8.25 -42.17 -16.79
C ASN A 189 -9.44 -41.97 -15.85
N ASN A 190 -9.57 -40.78 -15.29
CA ASN A 190 -10.62 -40.44 -14.33
C ASN A 190 -12.00 -40.23 -14.99
N LEU A 191 -12.03 -40.01 -16.32
CA LEU A 191 -13.25 -39.95 -17.14
C LEU A 191 -13.78 -41.32 -17.53
N GLN A 192 -12.91 -42.34 -17.60
CA GLN A 192 -13.25 -43.68 -18.08
C GLN A 192 -13.70 -44.65 -16.97
N SER A 193 -13.85 -44.18 -15.72
CA SER A 193 -14.22 -45.02 -14.57
C SER A 193 -15.69 -44.95 -14.19
#